data_AF-A0A1Y3ANV8-F1
#
_entry.id   AF-A0A1Y3ANV8-F1
#
_cell.length_a   1.000
_cell.length_b   1.000
_cell.length_c   1.000
_cell.angle_alpha   90.00
_cell.angle_beta   90.00
_cell.angle_gamma   90.00
#
_symmetry.space_group_name_H-M   'P 1'
#
loop_
_entity.id
_entity.type
_entity.pdbx_description
1 polymer ?
#
loop_
_entity_poly.entity_id
_entity_poly.type
_entity_poly.pdbx_seq_one_letter_code
_entity_poly.pdbx_strand_id
1 'polypeptide(L)'
;MEHWKPDGPIWFYAGNEGDIFTFANNTGFMWDNAKDFHAMVIFMEHRYYGTSMPYGKKSMQNLSMAGYLTVEQALADYADFIVHVKMTVSGARLSPVVIMGGSYGGMLATWFRIKYPHLCVGALAASAPILQFPDIYNCEGYNRIATKDFTDYSPKCSESIRRS
;
A
#
# COMPACT_ATOMS: atom_id res chain seq x y z
N MET A 1 -12.09 -5.71 14.76
CA MET A 1 -13.19 -6.69 14.69
C MET A 1 -14.53 -6.15 15.18
N GLU A 2 -14.57 -4.97 15.83
CA GLU A 2 -15.77 -4.42 16.47
C GLU A 2 -17.00 -4.23 15.55
N HIS A 3 -16.80 -4.13 14.22
CA HIS A 3 -17.89 -3.94 13.25
C HIS A 3 -17.96 -5.04 12.18
N TRP A 4 -17.04 -6.01 12.20
CA TRP A 4 -16.99 -7.07 11.21
C TRP A 4 -18.01 -8.15 11.52
N LYS A 5 -18.71 -8.62 10.48
CA LYS A 5 -19.63 -9.76 10.55
C LYS A 5 -19.02 -10.96 9.82
N PRO A 6 -19.33 -12.21 10.23
CA PRO A 6 -18.91 -13.39 9.48
C PRO A 6 -19.21 -13.25 7.99
N ASP A 7 -18.25 -13.66 7.17
CA ASP A 7 -18.22 -13.56 5.70
C ASP A 7 -18.27 -12.12 5.15
N GLY A 8 -18.25 -11.10 6.00
CA GLY A 8 -18.07 -9.69 5.63
C GLY A 8 -16.70 -9.44 5.00
N PRO A 9 -16.55 -8.37 4.20
CA PRO A 9 -15.33 -8.12 3.43
C PRO A 9 -14.10 -7.90 4.32
N ILE A 10 -12.94 -8.25 3.81
CA ILE A 10 -11.64 -7.89 4.40
C ILE A 10 -11.09 -6.72 3.58
N TRP A 11 -10.87 -5.59 4.22
CA TRP A 11 -10.13 -4.48 3.66
C TRP A 11 -8.69 -4.57 4.12
N PHE A 12 -7.83 -4.94 3.18
CA PHE A 12 -6.43 -5.23 3.44
C PHE A 12 -5.57 -4.10 2.88
N TYR A 13 -4.94 -3.31 3.74
CA TYR A 13 -3.98 -2.31 3.32
C TYR A 13 -2.61 -2.98 3.09
N ALA A 14 -2.13 -2.90 1.85
CA ALA A 14 -0.77 -3.28 1.47
C ALA A 14 0.21 -2.23 2.01
N GLY A 15 0.71 -2.43 3.23
CA GLY A 15 1.69 -1.55 3.85
C GLY A 15 2.89 -1.35 2.95
N ASN A 16 3.42 -0.14 2.93
CA ASN A 16 4.44 0.25 1.96
C ASN A 16 5.72 0.71 2.69
N GLU A 17 6.42 1.71 2.16
CA GLU A 17 7.78 2.10 2.55
C GLU A 17 7.91 2.82 3.91
N GLY A 18 7.25 2.33 4.95
CA GLY A 18 7.27 2.93 6.27
C GLY A 18 6.64 2.08 7.37
N ASP A 19 6.65 2.65 8.58
CA ASP A 19 5.97 2.09 9.73
C ASP A 19 4.46 1.95 9.48
N ILE A 20 3.89 0.78 9.77
CA ILE A 20 2.50 0.49 9.41
C ILE A 20 1.49 1.38 10.13
N PHE A 21 1.80 1.84 11.35
CA PHE A 21 0.90 2.71 12.11
C PHE A 21 0.81 4.12 11.51
N THR A 22 1.87 4.57 10.81
CA THR A 22 1.79 5.80 10.02
C THR A 22 0.70 5.70 8.96
N PHE A 23 0.61 4.58 8.24
CA PHE A 23 -0.43 4.37 7.24
C PHE A 23 -1.80 4.16 7.88
N ALA A 24 -1.88 3.40 8.97
CA ALA A 24 -3.12 3.17 9.70
C ALA A 24 -3.73 4.49 10.20
N ASN A 25 -2.93 5.40 10.75
CA ASN A 25 -3.39 6.68 11.29
C ASN A 25 -3.80 7.69 10.21
N ASN A 26 -3.31 7.55 8.97
CA ASN A 26 -3.57 8.50 7.88
C ASN A 26 -4.53 7.96 6.81
N THR A 27 -4.97 6.69 6.91
CA THR A 27 -5.92 6.08 5.99
C THR A 27 -7.33 6.07 6.59
N GLY A 28 -7.83 7.27 6.94
CA GLY A 28 -9.15 7.46 7.56
C GLY A 28 -10.29 6.78 6.80
N PHE A 29 -10.24 6.81 5.46
CA PHE A 29 -11.23 6.17 4.59
C PHE A 29 -11.56 4.72 4.97
N MET A 30 -10.55 3.90 5.31
CA MET A 30 -10.80 2.51 5.70
C MET A 30 -11.53 2.41 7.04
N TRP A 31 -11.19 3.26 8.00
CA TRP A 31 -11.82 3.27 9.32
C TRP A 31 -13.24 3.82 9.26
N ASP A 32 -13.40 4.97 8.60
CA ASP A 32 -14.67 5.72 8.51
C ASP A 32 -15.77 4.89 7.86
N ASN A 33 -15.41 4.05 6.89
CA ASN A 33 -16.37 3.24 6.13
C ASN A 33 -16.46 1.79 6.61
N ALA A 34 -15.56 1.31 7.49
CA ALA A 34 -15.54 -0.11 7.89
C ALA A 34 -16.88 -0.56 8.49
N LYS A 35 -17.55 0.32 9.25
CA LYS A 35 -18.82 0.01 9.90
C LYS A 35 -19.94 -0.25 8.90
N ASP A 36 -20.06 0.62 7.90
CA ASP A 36 -21.14 0.56 6.90
C ASP A 36 -21.00 -0.65 5.97
N PHE A 37 -19.75 -1.05 5.71
CA PHE A 37 -19.43 -2.23 4.90
C PHE A 37 -19.29 -3.51 5.73
N HIS A 38 -19.43 -3.44 7.06
CA HIS A 38 -19.15 -4.55 7.98
C HIS A 38 -17.78 -5.20 7.72
N ALA A 39 -16.77 -4.38 7.43
CA ALA A 39 -15.47 -4.82 6.96
C ALA A 39 -14.51 -5.14 8.12
N MET A 40 -13.72 -6.19 7.96
CA MET A 40 -12.51 -6.41 8.76
C MET A 40 -11.38 -5.59 8.16
N VAL A 41 -10.86 -4.63 8.92
CA VAL A 41 -9.73 -3.79 8.51
C VAL A 41 -8.43 -4.42 8.97
N ILE A 42 -7.50 -4.60 8.03
CA ILE A 42 -6.16 -5.14 8.26
C ILE A 42 -5.15 -4.19 7.62
N PHE A 43 -4.14 -3.80 8.37
CA PHE A 43 -2.95 -3.13 7.86
C PHE A 43 -1.77 -4.07 8.05
N MET A 44 -1.14 -4.50 6.96
CA MET A 44 0.00 -5.41 7.03
C MET A 44 1.28 -4.66 6.69
N GLU A 45 2.24 -4.66 7.63
CA GLU A 45 3.53 -4.02 7.46
C GLU A 45 4.36 -4.67 6.34
N HIS A 46 5.05 -3.86 5.55
CA HIS A 46 5.94 -4.34 4.50
C HIS A 46 7.21 -4.92 5.12
N ARG A 47 7.70 -6.05 4.59
CA ARG A 47 9.02 -6.57 4.99
C ARG A 47 10.11 -5.50 4.85
N TYR A 48 11.07 -5.48 5.79
CA TYR A 48 12.14 -4.50 5.92
C TYR A 48 11.73 -3.08 6.34
N TYR A 49 10.46 -2.86 6.71
CA TYR A 49 9.99 -1.58 7.26
C TYR A 49 9.44 -1.77 8.67
N GLY A 50 9.47 -0.68 9.45
CA GLY A 50 9.03 -0.67 10.84
C GLY A 50 9.67 -1.76 11.69
N THR A 51 8.84 -2.68 12.18
CA THR A 51 9.26 -3.80 13.03
C THR A 51 9.41 -5.12 12.27
N SER A 52 8.95 -5.18 11.02
CA SER A 52 8.91 -6.38 10.17
C SER A 52 10.25 -6.63 9.49
N MET A 53 11.26 -6.97 10.28
CA MET A 53 12.66 -7.06 9.87
C MET A 53 13.16 -8.51 9.83
N PRO A 54 13.39 -9.12 8.65
CA PRO A 54 13.74 -10.55 8.53
C PRO A 54 15.01 -10.97 9.29
N TYR A 55 15.97 -10.06 9.44
CA TYR A 55 17.21 -10.26 10.20
C TYR A 55 17.33 -9.29 11.38
N GLY A 56 16.19 -8.77 11.87
CA GLY A 56 16.15 -7.73 12.90
C GLY A 56 16.99 -6.52 12.49
N LYS A 57 17.81 -6.02 13.42
CA LYS A 57 18.69 -4.85 13.19
C LYS A 57 19.71 -5.05 12.05
N LYS A 58 19.99 -6.29 11.64
CA LYS A 58 20.96 -6.59 10.58
C LYS A 58 20.36 -6.57 9.17
N SER A 59 19.05 -6.41 9.02
CA SER A 59 18.36 -6.58 7.73
C SER A 59 18.90 -5.67 6.63
N MET A 60 19.38 -4.46 6.97
CA MET A 60 19.97 -3.51 6.02
C MET A 60 21.50 -3.41 6.12
N GLN A 61 22.18 -4.36 6.78
CA GLN A 61 23.61 -4.27 7.03
C GLN A 61 24.46 -4.46 5.75
N ASN A 62 24.00 -5.26 4.80
CA ASN A 62 24.66 -5.48 3.51
C ASN A 62 23.67 -6.03 2.46
N LEU A 63 24.10 -6.08 1.19
CA LEU A 63 23.27 -6.52 0.07
C LEU A 63 22.76 -7.97 0.19
N SER A 64 23.51 -8.87 0.83
CA SER A 64 23.06 -10.25 1.05
C SER A 64 21.88 -10.29 2.03
N MET A 65 21.94 -9.49 3.10
CA MET A 65 20.85 -9.39 4.07
C MET A 65 19.65 -8.60 3.55
N ALA A 66 19.86 -7.61 2.68
CA ALA A 66 18.81 -6.86 2.00
C ALA A 66 18.23 -7.60 0.77
N GLY A 67 18.79 -8.75 0.39
CA GLY A 67 18.46 -9.45 -0.86
C GLY A 67 17.01 -9.93 -0.98
N TYR A 68 16.27 -10.04 0.14
CA TYR A 68 14.86 -10.42 0.14
C TYR A 68 13.89 -9.22 0.16
N LEU A 69 14.41 -7.99 0.08
CA LEU A 69 13.63 -6.78 -0.08
C LEU A 69 13.25 -6.61 -1.56
N THR A 70 12.25 -7.38 -2.00
CA THR A 70 11.67 -7.26 -3.36
C THR A 70 10.15 -7.14 -3.30
N VAL A 71 9.56 -6.63 -4.39
CA VAL A 71 8.10 -6.52 -4.54
C VAL A 71 7.45 -7.89 -4.50
N GLU A 72 7.96 -8.85 -5.26
CA GLU A 72 7.41 -10.21 -5.37
C GLU A 72 7.33 -10.89 -4.00
N GLN A 73 8.37 -10.71 -3.23
CA GLN A 73 8.50 -11.21 -1.87
C GLN A 73 7.48 -10.56 -0.91
N ALA A 74 7.29 -9.24 -0.98
CA ALA A 74 6.24 -8.57 -0.20
C ALA A 74 4.82 -8.99 -0.62
N LEU A 75 4.57 -9.16 -1.92
CA LEU A 75 3.28 -9.68 -2.40
C LEU A 75 3.02 -11.11 -1.92
N ALA A 76 4.05 -11.96 -1.84
CA ALA A 76 3.95 -13.30 -1.29
C ALA A 76 3.61 -13.27 0.21
N ASP A 77 4.19 -12.36 1.00
CA ASP A 77 3.84 -12.20 2.41
C ASP A 77 2.35 -11.86 2.60
N TYR A 78 1.83 -10.94 1.78
CA TYR A 78 0.41 -10.60 1.82
C TYR A 78 -0.48 -11.78 1.45
N ALA A 79 -0.08 -12.56 0.44
CA ALA A 79 -0.82 -13.75 0.02
C ALA A 79 -0.90 -14.78 1.15
N ASP A 80 0.24 -15.12 1.75
CA ASP A 80 0.33 -16.08 2.85
C ASP A 80 -0.45 -15.60 4.08
N PHE A 81 -0.36 -14.32 4.41
CA PHE A 81 -1.10 -13.76 5.54
C PHE A 81 -2.62 -13.73 5.29
N ILE A 82 -3.07 -13.39 4.07
CA ILE A 82 -4.50 -13.44 3.72
C ILE A 82 -5.02 -14.88 3.84
N VAL A 83 -4.27 -15.87 3.35
CA VAL A 83 -4.62 -17.29 3.51
C VAL A 83 -4.66 -17.66 4.98
N HIS A 84 -3.66 -17.25 5.78
CA HIS A 84 -3.63 -17.49 7.21
C HIS A 84 -4.89 -16.93 7.89
N VAL A 85 -5.23 -15.65 7.67
CA VAL A 85 -6.43 -15.01 8.24
C VAL A 85 -7.69 -15.75 7.87
N LYS A 86 -7.87 -16.12 6.60
CA LYS A 86 -9.05 -16.89 6.15
C LYS A 86 -9.17 -18.28 6.77
N MET A 87 -8.05 -18.87 7.15
CA MET A 87 -7.99 -20.20 7.76
C MET A 87 -8.16 -20.16 9.28
N THR A 88 -7.65 -19.13 9.95
CA THR A 88 -7.58 -19.07 11.41
C THR A 88 -8.65 -18.19 12.05
N VAL A 89 -9.15 -17.18 11.36
CA VAL A 89 -10.22 -16.31 11.87
C VAL A 89 -11.58 -16.93 11.54
N SER A 90 -12.32 -17.31 12.59
CA SER A 90 -13.67 -17.89 12.45
C SER A 90 -14.60 -16.93 11.72
N GLY A 91 -15.23 -17.39 10.65
CA GLY A 91 -16.09 -16.58 9.79
C GLY A 91 -15.37 -15.81 8.68
N ALA A 92 -14.04 -15.90 8.53
CA ALA A 92 -13.31 -15.20 7.46
C ALA A 92 -13.13 -16.02 6.19
N ARG A 93 -13.45 -17.33 6.21
CA ARG A 93 -13.11 -18.27 5.15
C ARG A 93 -13.70 -17.87 3.78
N LEU A 94 -14.94 -17.38 3.75
CA LEU A 94 -15.60 -16.94 2.51
C LEU A 94 -15.53 -15.43 2.30
N SER A 95 -14.94 -14.66 3.23
CA SER A 95 -14.86 -13.21 3.12
C SER A 95 -14.18 -12.76 1.82
N PRO A 96 -14.78 -11.86 1.04
CA PRO A 96 -14.10 -11.26 -0.11
C PRO A 96 -13.02 -10.30 0.39
N VAL A 97 -11.84 -10.32 -0.23
CA VAL A 97 -10.73 -9.43 0.14
C VAL A 97 -10.61 -8.33 -0.90
N VAL A 98 -10.61 -7.07 -0.46
CA VAL A 98 -10.26 -5.92 -1.29
C VAL A 98 -8.91 -5.41 -0.81
N ILE A 99 -7.92 -5.42 -1.70
CA ILE A 99 -6.58 -4.91 -1.36
C ILE A 99 -6.52 -3.40 -1.64
N MET A 100 -5.93 -2.63 -0.74
CA MET A 100 -5.91 -1.18 -0.81
C MET A 100 -4.49 -0.67 -0.56
N GLY A 101 -4.16 0.49 -1.10
CA GLY A 101 -2.91 1.16 -0.78
C GLY A 101 -2.77 2.52 -1.45
N GLY A 102 -1.94 3.38 -0.86
CA GLY A 102 -1.55 4.67 -1.41
C GLY A 102 -0.10 4.68 -1.89
N SER A 103 0.24 5.49 -2.90
CA SER A 103 1.62 5.61 -3.41
C SER A 103 2.17 4.25 -3.87
N TYR A 104 3.36 3.83 -3.43
CA TYR A 104 3.90 2.48 -3.65
C TYR A 104 2.96 1.39 -3.08
N GLY A 105 2.26 1.62 -1.97
CA GLY A 105 1.21 0.72 -1.49
C GLY A 105 0.08 0.51 -2.50
N GLY A 106 -0.25 1.55 -3.27
CA GLY A 106 -1.22 1.44 -4.37
C GLY A 106 -0.66 0.66 -5.56
N MET A 107 0.64 0.74 -5.83
CA MET A 107 1.31 -0.10 -6.83
C MET A 107 1.27 -1.57 -6.37
N LEU A 108 1.59 -1.84 -5.09
CA LEU A 108 1.48 -3.16 -4.48
C LEU A 108 0.06 -3.72 -4.56
N ALA A 109 -0.96 -2.93 -4.21
CA ALA A 109 -2.36 -3.33 -4.33
C ALA A 109 -2.73 -3.69 -5.78
N THR A 110 -2.28 -2.89 -6.75
CA THR A 110 -2.48 -3.16 -8.18
C THR A 110 -1.83 -4.48 -8.60
N TRP A 111 -0.54 -4.65 -8.29
CA TRP A 111 0.20 -5.85 -8.68
C TRP A 111 -0.28 -7.10 -7.95
N PHE A 112 -0.71 -6.99 -6.69
CA PHE A 112 -1.32 -8.08 -5.97
C PHE A 112 -2.59 -8.56 -6.65
N ARG A 113 -3.47 -7.65 -7.08
CA ARG A 113 -4.69 -8.02 -7.83
C ARG A 113 -4.36 -8.70 -9.15
N ILE A 114 -3.30 -8.26 -9.85
CA ILE A 114 -2.85 -8.88 -11.10
C ILE A 114 -2.27 -10.29 -10.86
N LYS A 115 -1.45 -10.47 -9.82
CA LYS A 115 -0.69 -11.71 -9.58
C LYS A 115 -1.44 -12.75 -8.73
N TYR A 116 -2.30 -12.30 -7.82
CA TYR A 116 -3.09 -13.13 -6.91
C TYR A 116 -4.60 -12.84 -7.03
N PRO A 117 -5.20 -12.90 -8.24
CA PRO A 117 -6.62 -12.60 -8.45
C PRO A 117 -7.56 -13.60 -7.77
N HIS A 118 -7.03 -14.75 -7.31
CA HIS A 118 -7.76 -15.76 -6.56
C HIS A 118 -7.84 -15.45 -5.05
N LEU A 119 -7.03 -14.52 -4.53
CA LEU A 119 -7.02 -14.14 -3.12
C LEU A 119 -7.74 -12.82 -2.82
N CYS A 120 -7.88 -11.94 -3.80
CA CYS A 120 -8.63 -10.69 -3.68
C CYS A 120 -9.64 -10.53 -4.80
N VAL A 121 -10.75 -9.83 -4.57
CA VAL A 121 -11.80 -9.57 -5.57
C VAL A 121 -11.58 -8.27 -6.33
N GLY A 122 -10.77 -7.35 -5.79
CA GLY A 122 -10.48 -6.05 -6.38
C GLY A 122 -9.36 -5.32 -5.64
N ALA A 123 -8.92 -4.20 -6.22
CA ALA A 123 -7.91 -3.32 -5.63
C ALA A 123 -8.34 -1.85 -5.68
N LEU A 124 -8.09 -1.11 -4.60
CA LEU A 124 -8.13 0.36 -4.56
C LEU A 124 -6.70 0.89 -4.53
N ALA A 125 -6.22 1.37 -5.69
CA ALA A 125 -4.86 1.87 -5.87
C ALA A 125 -4.86 3.41 -5.89
N ALA A 126 -4.76 4.03 -4.71
CA ALA A 126 -4.84 5.48 -4.57
C ALA A 126 -3.50 6.15 -4.94
N SER A 127 -3.52 7.05 -5.92
CA SER A 127 -2.35 7.81 -6.38
C SER A 127 -1.13 6.92 -6.67
N ALA A 128 -1.37 5.74 -7.27
CA ALA A 128 -0.35 4.74 -7.56
C ALA A 128 0.35 5.05 -8.90
N PRO A 129 1.66 5.38 -8.90
CA PRO A 129 2.37 5.74 -10.12
C PRO A 129 2.84 4.49 -10.91
N ILE A 130 1.93 3.59 -11.27
CA ILE A 130 2.23 2.29 -11.90
C ILE A 130 2.88 2.40 -13.30
N LEU A 131 2.89 3.59 -13.90
CA LEU A 131 3.53 3.87 -15.18
C LEU A 131 4.86 4.61 -15.05
N GLN A 132 5.27 5.00 -13.83
CA GLN A 132 6.45 5.84 -13.55
C GLN A 132 7.76 5.03 -13.63
N PHE A 133 7.99 4.40 -14.77
CA PHE A 133 9.18 3.63 -15.07
C PHE A 133 9.94 4.24 -16.26
N PRO A 134 11.26 4.00 -16.37
CA PRO A 134 12.03 4.38 -17.55
C PRO A 134 11.35 3.93 -18.84
N ASP A 135 11.47 4.73 -19.89
CA ASP A 135 10.90 4.49 -21.21
C ASP A 135 9.36 4.47 -21.31
N ILE A 136 8.64 4.55 -20.19
CA ILE A 136 7.17 4.63 -20.14
C ILE A 136 6.71 6.05 -19.77
N TYR A 137 7.31 6.66 -18.75
CA TYR A 137 6.93 7.99 -18.26
C TYR A 137 7.98 9.04 -18.57
N ASN A 138 7.53 10.27 -18.88
CA ASN A 138 8.44 11.40 -19.09
C ASN A 138 9.10 11.81 -17.77
N CYS A 139 10.44 11.71 -17.66
CA CYS A 139 11.20 12.05 -16.46
C CYS A 139 10.92 13.46 -15.91
N GLU A 140 10.56 14.44 -16.74
CA GLU A 140 10.22 15.80 -16.31
C GLU A 140 8.77 15.92 -15.81
N GLY A 141 7.93 14.92 -16.05
CA GLY A 141 6.49 14.97 -15.80
C GLY A 141 6.14 15.32 -14.36
N TYR A 142 6.83 14.72 -13.38
CA TYR A 142 6.62 15.00 -11.96
C TYR A 142 6.94 16.46 -11.62
N ASN A 143 8.15 16.93 -11.96
CA ASN A 143 8.59 18.29 -11.67
C ASN A 143 7.76 19.34 -12.40
N ARG A 144 7.29 19.03 -13.61
CA ARG A 144 6.39 19.90 -14.37
C ARG A 144 5.05 20.07 -13.67
N ILE A 145 4.45 18.99 -13.15
CA ILE A 145 3.20 19.05 -12.40
C ILE A 145 3.42 19.78 -11.07
N ALA A 146 4.46 19.45 -10.31
CA ALA A 146 4.79 20.14 -9.06
C ALA A 146 4.97 21.65 -9.28
N THR A 147 5.68 22.06 -10.33
CA THR A 147 5.82 23.48 -10.70
C THR A 147 4.48 24.13 -11.07
N LYS A 148 3.61 23.38 -11.75
CA LYS A 148 2.29 23.83 -12.15
C LYS A 148 1.41 24.10 -10.93
N ASP A 149 1.42 23.25 -9.90
CA ASP A 149 0.62 23.44 -8.69
C ASP A 149 0.92 24.81 -8.02
N PHE A 150 2.20 25.18 -7.91
CA PHE A 150 2.58 26.51 -7.42
C PHE A 150 2.22 27.64 -8.38
N THR A 151 2.34 27.41 -9.69
CA THR A 151 2.01 28.40 -10.72
C THR A 151 0.50 28.69 -10.75
N ASP A 152 -0.33 27.67 -10.60
CA ASP A 152 -1.79 27.76 -10.55
C ASP A 152 -2.26 28.50 -9.30
N TYR A 153 -1.57 28.31 -8.17
CA TYR A 153 -1.80 29.11 -6.97
C TYR A 153 -1.40 30.57 -7.18
N SER A 154 -0.21 30.82 -7.74
CA SER A 154 0.25 32.16 -8.12
C SER A 154 1.47 32.08 -9.04
N PRO A 155 1.45 32.73 -10.22
CA PRO A 155 2.62 32.79 -11.10
C PRO A 155 3.88 33.35 -10.41
N LYS A 156 3.70 34.31 -9.49
CA LYS A 156 4.82 34.86 -8.71
C LYS A 156 5.43 33.83 -7.77
N CYS A 157 4.66 32.84 -7.30
CA CYS A 157 5.15 31.82 -6.39
C CYS A 157 6.17 30.91 -7.08
N SER A 158 5.86 30.39 -8.26
CA SER A 158 6.82 29.56 -9.02
C SER A 158 8.01 30.38 -9.52
N GLU A 159 7.82 31.67 -9.85
CA GLU A 159 8.93 32.59 -10.15
C GLU A 159 9.86 32.84 -8.96
N SER A 160 9.30 33.05 -7.75
CA SER A 160 10.07 33.25 -6.53
C SER A 160 10.87 32.00 -6.16
N ILE A 161 10.26 30.80 -6.24
CA ILE A 161 10.95 29.52 -6.01
C ILE A 161 12.09 29.33 -7.00
N ARG A 162 11.92 29.74 -8.26
CA ARG A 162 13.00 29.65 -9.26
C ARG A 162 14.20 30.55 -8.95
N ARG A 163 13.99 31.64 -8.20
CA ARG A 163 15.02 32.64 -7.89
C ARG A 163 15.70 32.43 -6.53
N SER A 164 15.18 31.53 -5.68
CA SER A 164 15.70 31.28 -4.34
C SER A 164 17.01 30.51 -4.32
#